data_AF-A0A836VUF3-F1
#
_entry.id   AF-A0A836VUF3-F1
#
_cell.length_a   1.000
_cell.length_b   1.000
_cell.length_c   1.000
_cell.angle_alpha   90.00
_cell.angle_beta   90.00
_cell.angle_gamma   90.00
#
_symmetry.space_group_name_H-M   'P 1'
#
loop_
_entity.id
_entity.type
_entity.pdbx_description
1 polymer ?
#
loop_
_entity_poly.entity_id
_entity_poly.type
_entity_poly.pdbx_seq_one_letter_code
_entity_poly.pdbx_strand_id
1 'polypeptide(L)' 'MITLTREPIDLTAVTDSVRSDASGAVVLFLGTVREWTDGRRTLALDYDAHAPMAQAKLEQLEAEAREK' A
#
# COMPACT_ATOMS: atom_id res chain seq x y z
N MET A 1 -6.01 -6.35 -7.09
CA MET A 1 -5.65 -7.27 -5.99
C MET A 1 -5.36 -6.44 -4.77
N ILE A 2 -6.01 -6.72 -3.65
CA ILE A 2 -5.84 -5.98 -2.38
C ILE A 2 -5.49 -7.00 -1.30
N THR A 3 -4.54 -6.65 -0.45
CA THR A 3 -4.05 -7.54 0.61
C THR A 3 -3.65 -6.74 1.84
N LEU A 4 -4.07 -7.21 3.01
CA LEU A 4 -3.61 -6.74 4.30
C LEU A 4 -2.68 -7.81 4.87
N THR A 5 -1.50 -7.43 5.34
CA THR A 5 -0.50 -8.36 5.87
C THR A 5 0.18 -7.80 7.11
N ARG A 6 0.66 -8.70 7.97
CA ARG A 6 1.56 -8.38 9.09
C ARG A 6 3.03 -8.68 8.77
N GLU A 7 3.28 -9.33 7.65
CA GLU A 7 4.62 -9.63 7.15
C GLU A 7 5.20 -8.43 6.39
N PRO A 8 6.54 -8.35 6.26
CA PRO A 8 7.18 -7.37 5.38
C PRO A 8 6.60 -7.41 3.96
N ILE A 9 6.33 -6.23 3.39
CA ILE A 9 5.77 -6.10 2.06
C ILE A 9 6.87 -6.35 1.02
N ASP A 10 6.66 -7.32 0.13
CA ASP A 10 7.53 -7.57 -1.03
C ASP A 10 7.22 -6.58 -2.16
N LEU A 11 8.08 -5.56 -2.28
CA LEU A 11 7.93 -4.49 -3.28
C LEU A 11 8.07 -5.00 -4.72
N THR A 12 8.87 -6.04 -4.94
CA THR A 12 9.07 -6.62 -6.26
C THR A 12 7.80 -7.33 -6.69
N ALA A 13 7.24 -8.18 -5.82
CA ALA A 13 5.99 -8.87 -6.08
C ALA A 13 4.82 -7.89 -6.35
N VAL A 14 4.73 -6.79 -5.58
CA VAL A 14 3.71 -5.75 -5.81
C VAL A 14 3.87 -5.09 -7.17
N THR A 15 5.08 -4.67 -7.53
CA THR A 15 5.35 -3.99 -8.81
C THR A 15 5.09 -4.92 -9.99
N ASP A 16 5.53 -6.18 -9.90
CA ASP A 16 5.40 -7.17 -10.96
C ASP A 16 3.94 -7.60 -11.18
N SER A 17 3.10 -7.57 -10.14
CA SER A 17 1.68 -7.93 -10.23
C SER A 17 0.86 -7.03 -11.17
N VAL A 18 1.37 -5.84 -11.50
CA VAL A 18 0.69 -4.84 -12.35
C VAL A 18 1.48 -4.51 -13.63
N ARG A 19 2.60 -5.19 -13.89
CA ARG A 19 3.33 -5.01 -15.15
C ARG A 19 2.51 -5.54 -16.32
N SER A 20 2.68 -4.88 -17.46
CA SER A 20 2.06 -5.27 -18.72
C SER A 20 2.91 -4.79 -19.88
N ASP A 21 3.01 -5.58 -20.93
CA ASP A 21 3.68 -5.19 -22.18
C ASP A 21 2.98 -4.00 -22.87
N ALA A 22 1.74 -3.69 -22.49
CA ALA A 22 0.99 -2.53 -22.96
C ALA A 22 1.29 -1.24 -22.17
N SER A 23 2.02 -1.34 -21.05
CA SER A 23 2.28 -0.23 -20.12
C SER A 23 3.77 0.13 -20.09
N GLY A 24 4.11 1.38 -20.44
CA GLY A 24 5.50 1.84 -20.46
C GLY A 24 6.11 2.15 -19.08
N ALA A 25 5.29 2.22 -18.02
CA ALA A 25 5.74 2.51 -16.67
C ALA A 25 4.78 1.93 -15.61
N VAL A 26 5.33 1.66 -14.43
CA VAL A 26 4.57 1.42 -13.19
C VAL A 26 4.95 2.50 -12.20
N VAL A 27 3.96 3.14 -11.58
CA VAL A 27 4.16 4.15 -10.53
C VAL A 27 3.78 3.53 -9.20
N LEU A 28 4.73 3.48 -8.27
CA LEU A 28 4.54 2.95 -6.93
C LEU A 28 4.64 4.07 -5.90
N PHE A 29 3.62 4.18 -5.03
CA PHE A 29 3.70 4.96 -3.81
C PHE A 29 4.07 4.03 -2.64
N LEU A 30 5.18 4.33 -1.95
CA LEU A 30 5.66 3.55 -0.81
C LEU A 30 5.67 4.42 0.46
N GLY A 31 4.74 4.15 1.37
CA GLY A 31 4.74 4.74 2.70
C GLY A 31 5.75 4.05 3.61
N THR A 32 6.69 4.81 4.20
CA THR A 32 7.67 4.30 5.18
C THR A 32 7.56 5.07 6.50
N VAL A 33 7.90 4.41 7.60
CA VAL A 33 7.93 5.06 8.92
C VAL A 33 9.12 6.02 8.98
N ARG A 34 8.85 7.29 9.29
CA ARG A 34 9.88 8.33 9.45
C ARG A 34 10.49 8.25 10.84
N GLU A 35 11.82 8.43 10.92
CA GLU A 35 12.53 8.45 12.21
C GLU A 35 12.22 9.71 13.05
N TRP A 36 12.01 10.87 12.43
CA TRP A 36 11.77 12.13 13.13
C TRP A 36 10.41 12.73 12.72
N THR A 37 9.58 13.01 13.71
CA THR A 37 8.29 13.71 13.52
C THR A 37 8.12 14.71 14.65
N ASP A 38 7.92 15.99 14.31
CA ASP A 38 7.64 17.07 15.26
C ASP A 38 8.70 17.18 16.39
N GLY A 39 9.98 17.02 16.01
CA GLY A 39 11.13 17.07 16.93
C GLY A 39 11.29 15.85 17.84
N ARG A 40 10.43 14.83 17.71
CA ARG A 40 10.51 13.58 18.46
C ARG A 40 11.02 12.44 17.58
N ARG A 41 11.82 11.55 18.18
CA ARG A 41 12.30 10.34 17.51
C ARG A 41 11.28 9.22 17.65
N THR A 42 10.84 8.67 16.52
CA THR A 42 9.95 7.52 16.41
C THR A 42 10.79 6.24 16.42
N LEU A 43 10.50 5.32 17.34
CA LEU A 43 11.14 4.00 17.38
C LEU A 43 10.45 3.04 16.40
N ALA A 44 9.12 3.01 16.41
CA ALA A 44 8.28 2.21 15.54
C ALA A 44 6.85 2.77 15.51
N LEU A 45 6.04 2.29 14.57
CA LEU A 45 4.59 2.48 14.57
C LEU A 45 3.92 1.10 14.55
N ASP A 46 2.95 0.90 15.44
CA ASP A 46 2.07 -0.26 15.41
C ASP A 46 0.81 0.08 14.60
N TYR A 47 0.51 -0.78 13.63
CA TYR A 47 -0.66 -0.65 12.77
C TYR A 47 -1.74 -1.64 13.20
N ASP A 48 -2.98 -1.17 13.30
CA ASP A 48 -4.15 -2.01 13.53
C ASP A 48 -5.28 -1.62 12.56
N ALA A 49 -6.14 -2.58 12.22
CA ALA A 49 -7.23 -2.37 11.29
C ALA A 49 -8.38 -3.34 11.54
N HIS A 50 -9.61 -2.85 11.37
CA HIS A 50 -10.78 -3.71 11.22
C HIS A 50 -10.75 -4.35 9.82
N ALA A 51 -10.04 -5.48 9.69
CA ALA A 51 -9.64 -6.05 8.41
C ALA A 51 -10.77 -6.17 7.36
N PRO A 52 -11.98 -6.70 7.66
CA PRO A 52 -13.05 -6.79 6.67
C PRO A 52 -13.48 -5.43 6.09
N MET A 53 -13.54 -4.40 6.95
CA MET A 53 -13.94 -3.05 6.55
C MET A 53 -12.83 -2.37 5.77
N ALA A 54 -11.58 -2.49 6.23
CA ALA A 54 -10.43 -1.93 5.55
C ALA A 54 -10.28 -2.49 4.14
N GLN A 55 -10.44 -3.80 3.98
CA GLN A 55 -10.41 -4.45 2.67
C GLN A 55 -11.53 -3.94 1.76
N ALA A 56 -12.77 -3.90 2.22
CA ALA A 56 -13.90 -3.39 1.43
C ALA A 56 -13.70 -1.92 1.00
N LYS A 57 -13.08 -1.09 1.86
CA LYS A 57 -12.78 0.30 1.53
C LYS A 57 -11.65 0.46 0.52
N LEU A 58 -10.61 -0.37 0.60
CA LEU A 58 -9.57 -0.40 -0.42
C LEU A 58 -10.11 -0.88 -1.76
N GLU A 59 -11.03 -1.85 -1.77
CA GLU A 59 -11.68 -2.36 -2.99
C GLU A 59 -12.52 -1.27 -3.64
N GLN A 60 -13.25 -0.49 -2.84
CA GLN A 60 -13.99 0.67 -3.32
C GLN A 60 -13.05 1.71 -3.99
N LEU A 61 -11.92 2.06 -3.36
CA LEU A 61 -10.97 3.03 -3.93
C LEU A 61 -10.32 2.53 -5.23
N GLU A 62 -10.04 1.23 -5.31
CA GLU A 62 -9.49 0.61 -6.53
C GLU A 62 -10.48 0.66 -7.69
N ALA A 63 -11.76 0.37 -7.42
CA ALA A 63 -12.83 0.49 -8.41
C ALA A 63 -12.98 1.94 -8.89
N GLU A 64 -13.03 2.91 -7.96
CA GLU A 64 -13.10 4.34 -8.28
C GLU A 64 -11.90 4.81 -9.14
N ALA A 65 -10.70 4.25 -8.89
CA ALA A 65 -9.51 4.57 -9.67
C ALA A 65 -9.51 3.95 -11.08
N ARG A 66 -10.22 2.84 -11.30
CA ARG A 66 -10.39 2.23 -12.63
C ARG A 66 -11.45 2.89 -13.49
N GLU A 67 -12.44 3.53 -12.86
CA GLU A 67 -13.53 4.22 -13.57
C GLU A 67 -13.08 5.55 -14.19
N LYS A 68 -11.99 6.14 -13.72
CA LYS A 68 -11.43 7.42 -14.20
C LYS A 68 -10.26 7.19 -15.16
#